data_AF-A0A937XLL3-F1
#
_entry.id   AF-A0A937XLL3-F1
#
_cell.length_a   1.000
_cell.length_b   1.000
_cell.length_c   1.000
_cell.angle_alpha   90.00
_cell.angle_beta   90.00
_cell.angle_gamma   90.00
#
_symmetry.space_group_name_H-M   'P 1'
#
loop_
_entity.id
_entity.type
_entity.pdbx_description
1 polymer ?
#
loop_
_entity_poly.entity_id
_entity_poly.type
_entity_poly.pdbx_seq_one_letter_code
_entity_poly.pdbx_strand_id
1 'polypeptide(L)'
;MGCAHTPVSLTFSEAFGLRYRVEDTQLNPNLRYLRVVIDGHSALMVLGYVEPSPKGSIETWYSNSGEVLQLSNGRLWSTSGLRVDWRAVQHLSQPPSWNDVVSHQTQSVGQHLRWRYQRQLDKMPGYRFGQKQVVTLRPVPVQNDAALLGIKPDELHWFEEALDDRFHLKPSARYGLLNTDGKPRVVYGEQCLESSSCLSWQEWPIRKSGP
;
A
#
# COMPACT_ATOMS: atom_id res chain seq x y z
N MET A 1 -16.18 -39.23 -7.01
CA MET A 1 -16.52 -37.81 -6.89
C MET A 1 -15.26 -37.07 -6.48
N GLY A 2 -14.55 -36.49 -7.44
CA GLY A 2 -13.35 -35.69 -7.20
C GLY A 2 -13.68 -34.23 -7.47
N CYS A 3 -13.55 -33.37 -6.46
CA CYS A 3 -13.59 -31.92 -6.67
C CYS A 3 -12.30 -31.53 -7.38
N ALA A 4 -12.40 -31.18 -8.65
CA ALA A 4 -11.35 -30.47 -9.35
C ALA A 4 -11.28 -29.04 -8.79
N HIS A 5 -10.48 -28.84 -7.74
CA HIS A 5 -9.93 -27.53 -7.46
C HIS A 5 -8.89 -27.28 -8.55
N THR A 6 -9.18 -26.38 -9.47
CA THR A 6 -8.15 -25.79 -10.32
C THR A 6 -7.48 -24.72 -9.47
N PRO A 7 -6.28 -24.93 -8.91
CA PRO A 7 -5.60 -23.86 -8.20
C PRO A 7 -5.27 -22.74 -9.19
N VAL A 8 -5.46 -21.49 -8.76
CA VAL A 8 -5.13 -20.26 -9.50
C VAL A 8 -3.63 -20.17 -9.86
N SER A 9 -2.81 -21.10 -9.36
CA SER A 9 -1.36 -21.16 -9.56
C SER A 9 -0.90 -21.59 -10.96
N LEU A 10 -1.77 -22.19 -11.79
CA LEU A 10 -1.35 -22.77 -13.08
C LEU A 10 -1.31 -21.79 -14.26
N THR A 11 -1.70 -20.52 -14.09
CA THR A 11 -1.73 -19.56 -15.21
C THR A 11 -0.48 -18.66 -15.31
N PHE A 12 0.54 -18.80 -14.44
CA PHE A 12 1.60 -17.79 -14.32
C PHE A 12 3.06 -18.28 -14.36
N SER A 13 3.33 -19.50 -14.86
CA SER A 13 4.69 -20.05 -14.92
C SER A 13 5.44 -19.83 -16.24
N GLU A 14 4.87 -19.19 -17.27
CA GLU A 14 5.51 -19.05 -18.60
C GLU A 14 6.10 -17.65 -18.89
N ALA A 15 6.72 -16.98 -17.91
CA ALA A 15 7.29 -15.64 -18.14
C ALA A 15 8.69 -15.38 -17.53
N PHE A 16 9.49 -16.42 -17.28
CA PHE A 16 10.83 -16.27 -16.65
C PHE A 16 12.02 -16.22 -17.63
N GLY A 17 11.79 -15.86 -18.91
CA GLY A 17 12.84 -15.98 -19.95
C GLY A 17 13.30 -14.70 -20.66
N LEU A 18 12.57 -13.59 -20.61
CA LEU A 18 12.90 -12.34 -21.33
C LEU A 18 12.48 -11.13 -20.48
N ARG A 19 12.92 -9.91 -20.83
CA ARG A 19 12.60 -8.61 -20.19
C ARG A 19 11.08 -8.32 -20.17
N TYR A 20 10.32 -9.14 -19.46
CA TYR A 20 8.88 -9.07 -19.38
C TYR A 20 8.50 -8.00 -18.36
N ARG A 21 7.84 -6.96 -18.83
CA ARG A 21 7.21 -5.99 -17.95
C ARG A 21 5.93 -6.61 -17.45
N VAL A 22 5.84 -6.82 -16.14
CA VAL A 22 4.61 -7.37 -15.51
C VAL A 22 3.38 -6.52 -15.83
N GLU A 23 3.58 -5.24 -16.16
CA GLU A 23 2.54 -4.31 -16.56
C GLU A 23 1.88 -4.64 -17.91
N ASP A 24 2.57 -5.37 -18.80
CA ASP A 24 2.09 -5.76 -20.14
C ASP A 24 1.34 -7.10 -20.11
N THR A 25 1.16 -7.68 -18.92
CA THR A 25 0.44 -8.94 -18.74
C THR A 25 -1.02 -8.83 -19.18
N GLN A 26 -1.50 -9.82 -19.93
CA GLN A 26 -2.91 -9.94 -20.22
C GLN A 26 -3.67 -10.36 -18.95
N LEU A 27 -4.43 -9.44 -18.38
CA LEU A 27 -5.15 -9.64 -17.12
C LEU A 27 -6.58 -10.14 -17.36
N ASN A 28 -7.05 -11.04 -16.50
CA ASN A 28 -8.47 -11.35 -16.41
C ASN A 28 -9.22 -10.13 -15.85
N PRO A 29 -10.14 -9.51 -16.61
CA PRO A 29 -10.80 -8.26 -16.21
C PRO A 29 -11.76 -8.43 -15.02
N ASN A 30 -12.13 -9.66 -14.68
CA ASN A 30 -13.02 -9.95 -13.54
C ASN A 30 -12.28 -9.97 -12.19
N LEU A 31 -10.95 -9.86 -12.20
CA LEU A 31 -10.13 -9.81 -11.00
C LEU A 31 -9.58 -8.41 -10.77
N ARG A 32 -9.24 -8.12 -9.51
CA ARG A 32 -8.56 -6.88 -9.12
C ARG A 32 -7.07 -7.18 -8.92
N TYR A 33 -6.22 -6.29 -9.41
CA TYR A 33 -4.77 -6.43 -9.30
C TYR A 33 -4.14 -5.25 -8.59
N LEU A 34 -2.99 -5.52 -8.01
CA LEU A 34 -2.14 -4.55 -7.35
C LEU A 34 -0.73 -4.72 -7.91
N ARG A 35 -0.21 -3.66 -8.52
CA ARG A 35 1.20 -3.60 -8.90
C ARG A 35 2.00 -3.27 -7.66
N VAL A 36 2.95 -4.13 -7.30
CA VAL A 36 3.86 -3.94 -6.18
C VAL A 36 5.27 -3.76 -6.72
N VAL A 37 6.02 -2.82 -6.17
CA VAL A 37 7.45 -2.63 -6.46
C VAL A 37 8.23 -2.79 -5.17
N ILE A 38 9.25 -3.65 -5.20
CA ILE A 38 10.18 -3.85 -4.09
C ILE A 38 11.60 -3.97 -4.65
N ASP A 39 12.54 -3.21 -4.09
CA ASP A 39 13.95 -3.19 -4.53
C ASP A 39 14.10 -2.99 -6.06
N GLY A 40 13.24 -2.17 -6.68
CA GLY A 40 13.24 -1.89 -8.11
C GLY A 40 12.58 -2.95 -9.00
N HIS A 41 12.14 -4.07 -8.44
CA HIS A 41 11.45 -5.14 -9.16
C HIS A 41 9.94 -4.99 -9.01
N SER A 42 9.20 -5.08 -10.12
CA SER A 42 7.74 -5.07 -10.09
C SER A 42 7.16 -6.47 -10.13
N ALA A 43 6.06 -6.65 -9.40
CA ALA A 43 5.23 -7.85 -9.41
C ALA A 43 3.75 -7.43 -9.46
N LEU A 44 2.90 -8.33 -9.96
CA LEU A 44 1.45 -8.21 -9.83
C LEU A 44 0.95 -9.13 -8.73
N MET A 45 0.09 -8.60 -7.88
CA MET A 45 -0.66 -9.35 -6.90
C MET A 45 -2.15 -9.31 -7.26
N VAL A 46 -2.88 -10.37 -6.91
CA VAL A 46 -4.32 -10.51 -7.16
C VAL A 46 -5.06 -10.39 -5.84
N LEU A 47 -6.17 -9.65 -5.82
CA LEU A 47 -7.05 -9.60 -4.66
C LEU A 47 -7.67 -10.98 -4.43
N GLY A 48 -7.39 -11.59 -3.28
CA GLY A 48 -8.03 -12.85 -2.89
C GLY A 48 -9.40 -12.61 -2.25
N TYR A 49 -9.44 -11.79 -1.20
CA TYR A 49 -10.67 -11.48 -0.49
C TYR A 49 -10.59 -10.14 0.26
N VAL A 50 -11.77 -9.67 0.67
CA VAL A 50 -11.94 -8.49 1.52
C VAL A 50 -12.64 -8.93 2.79
N GLU A 51 -11.98 -8.73 3.93
CA GLU A 51 -12.53 -9.03 5.24
C GLU A 51 -13.08 -7.74 5.88
N PRO A 52 -14.35 -7.69 6.31
CA PRO A 52 -14.86 -6.56 7.07
C PRO A 52 -14.24 -6.55 8.47
N SER A 53 -13.81 -5.38 8.94
CA SER A 53 -13.41 -5.18 10.33
C SER A 53 -14.06 -3.93 10.92
N PRO A 54 -14.17 -3.82 12.25
CA PRO A 54 -14.68 -2.62 12.91
C PRO A 54 -13.91 -1.34 12.55
N LYS A 55 -12.66 -1.46 12.07
CA LYS A 55 -11.78 -0.34 11.72
C LYS A 55 -11.71 -0.07 10.21
N GLY A 56 -12.50 -0.78 9.41
CA GLY A 56 -12.52 -0.73 7.95
C GLY A 56 -12.18 -2.08 7.32
N SER A 57 -12.46 -2.22 6.03
CA SER A 57 -12.17 -3.46 5.30
C SER A 57 -10.67 -3.71 5.17
N ILE A 58 -10.27 -4.97 5.30
CA ILE A 58 -8.91 -5.46 5.06
C ILE A 58 -8.90 -6.20 3.72
N GLU A 59 -8.12 -5.71 2.78
CA GLU A 59 -7.91 -6.34 1.48
C GLU A 59 -6.69 -7.25 1.56
N THR A 60 -6.82 -8.52 1.16
CA THR A 60 -5.71 -9.49 1.13
C THR A 60 -5.31 -9.79 -0.31
N TRP A 61 -4.06 -9.49 -0.63
CA TRP A 61 -3.48 -9.61 -1.97
C TRP A 61 -2.43 -10.72 -1.99
N TYR A 62 -2.41 -11.52 -3.06
CA TYR A 62 -1.51 -12.66 -3.23
C TYR A 62 -0.66 -12.49 -4.49
N SER A 63 0.64 -12.76 -4.39
CA SER A 63 1.50 -12.93 -5.56
C SER A 63 1.39 -14.34 -6.15
N ASN A 64 2.08 -14.58 -7.27
CA ASN A 64 2.25 -15.93 -7.83
C ASN A 64 3.24 -16.80 -7.03
N SER A 65 4.18 -16.19 -6.31
CA SER A 65 5.20 -16.86 -5.50
C SER A 65 4.76 -17.13 -4.05
N GLY A 66 3.55 -16.69 -3.68
CA GLY A 66 2.94 -16.97 -2.38
C GLY A 66 3.15 -15.88 -1.32
N GLU A 67 3.74 -14.74 -1.69
CA GLU A 67 3.77 -13.56 -0.83
C GLU A 67 2.36 -12.99 -0.64
N VAL A 68 2.12 -12.46 0.55
CA VAL A 68 0.85 -11.87 0.96
C VAL A 68 1.06 -10.43 1.39
N LEU A 69 0.19 -9.56 0.92
CA LEU A 69 0.11 -8.16 1.34
C LEU A 69 -1.31 -7.86 1.80
N GLN A 70 -1.46 -7.37 3.02
CA GLN A 70 -2.77 -6.92 3.52
C GLN A 70 -2.78 -5.41 3.64
N LEU A 71 -3.85 -4.79 3.11
CA LEU A 71 -4.06 -3.35 3.16
C LEU A 71 -5.35 -3.03 3.89
N SER A 72 -5.33 -2.02 4.76
CA SER A 72 -6.52 -1.46 5.40
C SER A 72 -6.65 0.01 4.99
N ASN A 73 -7.70 0.33 4.23
CA ASN A 73 -7.90 1.66 3.63
C ASN A 73 -6.65 2.18 2.90
N GLY A 74 -5.96 1.30 2.17
CA GLY A 74 -4.73 1.64 1.44
C GLY A 74 -3.46 1.81 2.29
N ARG A 75 -3.52 1.63 3.62
CA ARG A 75 -2.35 1.56 4.50
C ARG A 75 -1.90 0.11 4.69
N LEU A 76 -0.61 -0.11 4.87
CA LEU A 76 -0.08 -1.44 5.15
C LEU A 76 -0.63 -1.99 6.48
N TRP A 77 -1.24 -3.16 6.43
CA TRP A 77 -1.75 -3.88 7.60
C TRP A 77 -0.85 -5.04 7.99
N SER A 78 -0.43 -5.85 7.02
CA SER A 78 0.54 -6.92 7.23
C SER A 78 1.21 -7.35 5.93
N THR A 79 2.31 -8.09 6.05
CA THR A 79 2.95 -8.82 4.97
C THR A 79 3.32 -10.23 5.43
N SER A 80 3.45 -11.15 4.48
CA SER A 80 3.99 -12.49 4.71
C SER A 80 4.79 -12.95 3.50
N GLY A 81 5.98 -13.50 3.72
CA GLY A 81 6.84 -14.04 2.67
C GLY A 81 7.81 -13.01 2.08
N LEU A 82 7.85 -11.78 2.59
CA LEU A 82 8.86 -10.81 2.21
C LEU A 82 10.16 -11.01 3.00
N ARG A 83 11.25 -10.40 2.54
CA ARG A 83 12.54 -10.41 3.29
C ARG A 83 12.38 -9.87 4.70
N VAL A 84 11.58 -8.81 4.85
CA VAL A 84 11.15 -8.28 6.13
C VAL A 84 9.64 -8.30 6.12
N ASP A 85 9.04 -8.93 7.12
CA ASP A 85 7.61 -8.98 7.27
C ASP A 85 7.12 -8.13 8.43
N TRP A 86 6.07 -7.34 8.18
CA TRP A 86 5.23 -6.78 9.23
C TRP A 86 4.09 -7.76 9.47
N ARG A 87 4.19 -8.60 10.50
CA ARG A 87 3.24 -9.70 10.68
C ARG A 87 1.87 -9.25 11.16
N ALA A 88 1.85 -8.18 11.94
CA ALA A 88 0.62 -7.56 12.41
C ALA A 88 0.90 -6.10 12.70
N VAL A 89 0.05 -5.21 12.19
CA VAL A 89 -0.01 -3.82 12.61
C VAL A 89 -1.28 -3.62 13.41
N GLN A 90 -1.16 -3.13 14.63
CA GLN A 90 -2.27 -2.77 15.49
C GLN A 90 -2.27 -1.27 15.73
N HIS A 91 -3.31 -0.58 15.25
CA HIS A 91 -3.54 0.82 15.60
C HIS A 91 -4.01 0.92 17.06
N LEU A 92 -3.13 1.42 17.94
CA LEU A 92 -3.39 1.68 19.37
C LEU A 92 -4.25 2.94 19.55
N SER A 93 -4.10 3.91 18.65
CA SER A 93 -5.06 4.99 18.44
C SER A 93 -5.47 5.04 16.98
N GLN A 94 -6.71 5.43 16.71
CA GLN A 94 -7.25 5.41 15.35
C GLN A 94 -6.51 6.43 14.45
N PRO A 95 -5.96 6.02 13.30
CA PRO A 95 -5.44 6.97 12.32
C PRO A 95 -6.59 7.81 11.75
N PRO A 96 -6.32 9.07 11.36
CA PRO A 96 -7.36 9.91 10.78
C PRO A 96 -7.88 9.28 9.48
N SER A 97 -9.18 9.44 9.21
CA SER A 97 -9.76 8.98 7.97
C SER A 97 -9.24 9.82 6.80
N TRP A 98 -9.15 9.24 5.60
CA TRP A 98 -8.70 10.00 4.43
C TRP A 98 -9.64 11.15 4.07
N ASN A 99 -10.94 11.02 4.37
CA ASN A 99 -11.91 12.10 4.25
C ASN A 99 -11.52 13.29 5.14
N ASP A 100 -11.24 13.04 6.41
CA ASP A 100 -10.87 14.10 7.35
C ASP A 100 -9.57 14.78 6.93
N VAL A 101 -8.57 13.98 6.52
CA VAL A 101 -7.26 14.49 6.12
C VAL A 101 -7.35 15.41 4.89
N VAL A 102 -8.08 14.99 3.84
CA VAL A 102 -8.21 15.77 2.60
C VAL A 102 -9.10 17.01 2.79
N SER A 103 -10.20 16.90 3.54
CA SER A 103 -11.09 18.04 3.81
C SER A 103 -10.41 19.16 4.60
N HIS A 104 -9.58 18.83 5.60
CA HIS A 104 -8.84 19.85 6.35
C HIS A 104 -7.73 20.49 5.50
N GLN A 105 -7.12 19.73 4.58
CA GLN A 105 -6.09 20.24 3.67
C GLN A 105 -6.64 21.33 2.76
N THR A 106 -7.84 21.13 2.19
CA THR A 106 -8.46 22.11 1.28
C THR A 106 -8.93 23.37 2.01
N GLN A 107 -9.28 23.25 3.29
CA GLN A 107 -9.79 24.37 4.11
C GLN A 107 -8.68 25.22 4.74
N SER A 108 -7.48 24.67 4.96
CA SER A 108 -6.44 25.30 5.81
C SER A 108 -5.21 25.75 5.03
N VAL A 109 -5.40 26.62 4.03
CA VAL A 109 -4.30 27.18 3.22
C VAL A 109 -3.30 27.91 4.13
N GLY A 110 -2.05 27.43 4.20
CA GLY A 110 -0.98 28.04 5.01
C GLY A 110 -0.78 27.47 6.42
N GLN A 111 -1.55 26.46 6.84
CA GLN A 111 -1.35 25.80 8.14
C GLN A 111 -0.50 24.52 8.02
N HIS A 112 0.33 24.27 9.03
CA HIS A 112 1.10 23.02 9.17
C HIS A 112 0.20 21.90 9.71
N LEU A 113 -0.68 21.37 8.87
CA LEU A 113 -1.57 20.27 9.25
C LEU A 113 -0.77 19.02 9.60
N ARG A 114 -1.03 18.47 10.79
CA ARG A 114 -0.40 17.24 11.28
C ARG A 114 -1.41 16.44 12.09
N TRP A 115 -1.46 15.14 11.86
CA TRP A 115 -2.23 14.21 12.67
C TRP A 115 -1.30 13.20 13.30
N ARG A 116 -1.50 12.94 14.60
CA ARG A 116 -0.63 12.05 15.37
C ARG A 116 -1.44 10.84 15.82
N TYR A 117 -0.90 9.64 15.62
CA TYR A 117 -1.50 8.40 16.11
C TYR A 117 -0.43 7.38 16.49
N GLN A 118 -0.84 6.31 17.15
CA GLN A 118 0.04 5.26 17.64
C GLN A 118 -0.30 3.93 16.98
N ARG A 119 0.75 3.20 16.59
CA ARG A 119 0.64 1.82 16.13
C ARG A 119 1.64 0.94 16.87
N GLN A 120 1.32 -0.33 16.97
CA GLN A 120 2.20 -1.39 17.42
C GLN A 120 2.38 -2.36 16.27
N LEU A 121 3.60 -2.85 16.05
CA LEU A 121 3.86 -3.84 15.02
C LEU A 121 4.84 -4.91 15.46
N ASP A 122 4.75 -6.06 14.80
CA ASP A 122 5.66 -7.18 14.93
C ASP A 122 6.48 -7.36 13.65
N LYS A 123 7.80 -7.46 13.75
CA LYS A 123 8.70 -7.64 12.61
C LYS A 123 9.36 -9.02 12.59
N MET A 124 9.49 -9.57 11.39
CA MET A 124 10.39 -10.69 11.07
C MET A 124 11.31 -10.30 9.90
N PRO A 125 12.54 -10.87 9.82
CA PRO A 125 13.18 -11.79 10.76
C PRO A 125 13.62 -11.12 12.08
N GLY A 126 14.04 -11.93 13.05
CA GLY A 126 14.57 -11.45 14.34
C GLY A 126 13.53 -11.22 15.44
N TYR A 127 12.29 -11.68 15.24
CA TYR A 127 11.25 -11.79 16.28
C TYR A 127 11.09 -10.53 17.12
N ARG A 128 11.02 -9.36 16.46
CA ARG A 128 10.87 -8.09 17.17
C ARG A 128 9.39 -7.79 17.35
N PHE A 129 8.86 -8.20 18.50
CA PHE A 129 7.46 -8.05 18.82
C PHE A 129 7.16 -6.73 19.55
N GLY A 130 5.93 -6.25 19.40
CA GLY A 130 5.38 -5.17 20.20
C GLY A 130 6.05 -3.82 19.99
N GLN A 131 6.62 -3.57 18.80
CA GLN A 131 7.27 -2.30 18.50
C GLN A 131 6.24 -1.18 18.42
N LYS A 132 6.16 -0.36 19.47
CA LYS A 132 5.28 0.81 19.50
C LYS A 132 5.92 1.96 18.75
N GLN A 133 5.15 2.57 17.88
CA GLN A 133 5.53 3.70 17.06
C GLN A 133 4.53 4.83 17.24
N VAL A 134 5.05 6.05 17.34
CA VAL A 134 4.25 7.26 17.25
C VAL A 134 4.44 7.81 15.85
N VAL A 135 3.34 7.91 15.11
CA VAL A 135 3.33 8.29 13.70
C VAL A 135 2.70 9.66 13.56
N THR A 136 3.35 10.51 12.78
CA THR A 136 2.81 11.81 12.35
C THR A 136 2.49 11.73 10.86
N LEU A 137 1.22 11.92 10.51
CA LEU A 137 0.74 12.09 9.14
C LEU A 137 0.71 13.59 8.81
N ARG A 138 1.22 13.96 7.65
CA ARG A 138 1.22 15.36 7.17
C ARG A 138 1.04 15.42 5.65
N PRO A 139 0.44 16.49 5.09
CA PRO A 139 0.50 16.74 3.67
C PRO A 139 1.94 17.05 3.26
N VAL A 140 2.31 16.62 2.05
CA VAL A 140 3.63 16.91 1.46
C VAL A 140 3.47 17.41 0.02
N PRO A 141 4.48 18.10 -0.54
CA PRO A 141 4.50 18.43 -1.97
C PRO A 141 4.48 17.18 -2.84
N VAL A 142 4.30 17.39 -4.14
CA VAL A 142 4.34 16.34 -5.17
C VAL A 142 5.59 15.46 -5.02
N GLN A 143 5.38 14.14 -5.01
CA GLN A 143 6.45 13.14 -4.87
C GLN A 143 6.87 12.62 -6.26
N ASN A 144 7.87 13.26 -6.87
CA ASN A 144 8.35 12.90 -8.21
C ASN A 144 9.17 11.61 -8.26
N ASP A 145 9.64 11.12 -7.11
CA ASP A 145 10.39 9.87 -6.97
C ASP A 145 9.50 8.65 -6.70
N ALA A 146 8.17 8.83 -6.65
CA ALA A 146 7.23 7.74 -6.47
C ALA A 146 7.27 6.77 -7.67
N ALA A 147 7.22 5.46 -7.40
CA ALA A 147 7.20 4.41 -8.43
C ALA A 147 5.83 4.27 -9.13
N LEU A 148 5.19 5.41 -9.39
CA LEU A 148 3.91 5.56 -10.07
C LEU A 148 4.04 5.30 -11.56
N LEU A 149 3.06 4.61 -12.13
CA LEU A 149 2.88 4.52 -13.57
C LEU A 149 1.52 5.08 -13.97
N GLY A 150 1.44 5.69 -15.16
CA GLY A 150 0.22 6.11 -15.86
C GLY A 150 -0.73 7.10 -15.16
N ILE A 151 -0.38 7.59 -13.96
CA ILE A 151 -0.98 8.75 -13.28
C ILE A 151 0.17 9.73 -13.03
N LYS A 152 -0.02 11.01 -13.35
CA LYS A 152 1.01 12.00 -13.03
C LYS A 152 0.99 12.32 -11.53
N PRO A 153 2.15 12.46 -10.86
CA PRO A 153 2.18 12.77 -9.44
C PRO A 153 1.44 14.05 -9.04
N ASP A 154 1.36 15.06 -9.91
CA ASP A 154 0.65 16.32 -9.66
C ASP A 154 -0.88 16.20 -9.69
N GLU A 155 -1.42 15.09 -10.18
CA GLU A 155 -2.86 14.76 -10.13
C GLU A 155 -3.30 14.23 -8.74
N LEU A 156 -2.36 14.00 -7.82
CA LEU A 156 -2.61 13.35 -6.53
C LEU A 156 -2.44 14.29 -5.33
N HIS A 157 -3.27 14.08 -4.31
CA HIS A 157 -3.02 14.61 -2.97
C HIS A 157 -2.01 13.72 -2.24
N TRP A 158 -0.89 14.31 -1.84
CA TRP A 158 0.21 13.56 -1.22
C TRP A 158 0.26 13.73 0.30
N PHE A 159 0.43 12.59 0.97
CA PHE A 159 0.63 12.53 2.41
C PHE A 159 1.81 11.63 2.75
N GLU A 160 2.44 11.94 3.88
CA GLU A 160 3.58 11.22 4.41
C GLU A 160 3.34 10.87 5.87
N GLU A 161 3.64 9.61 6.23
CA GLU A 161 3.80 9.17 7.60
C GLU A 161 5.28 9.19 7.98
N ALA A 162 5.62 9.97 9.01
CA ALA A 162 6.94 9.99 9.62
C ALA A 162 6.86 9.46 11.05
N LEU A 163 7.89 8.74 11.49
CA LEU A 163 8.01 8.41 12.91
C LEU A 163 8.46 9.64 13.68
N ASP A 164 7.88 9.83 14.87
CA ASP A 164 8.26 10.90 15.79
C ASP A 164 9.49 10.50 16.63
N ASP A 165 10.53 10.03 15.94
CA ASP A 165 11.83 9.75 16.55
C ASP A 165 12.95 10.39 15.71
N ARG A 166 14.04 10.77 16.37
CA ARG A 166 15.16 11.48 15.74
C ARG A 166 16.09 10.58 14.93
N PHE A 167 15.84 9.28 14.90
CA PHE A 167 16.72 8.28 14.30
C PHE A 167 16.24 7.84 12.92
N HIS A 168 15.01 8.17 12.55
CA HIS A 168 14.44 7.83 11.24
C HIS A 168 14.63 9.00 10.28
N LEU A 169 15.68 8.91 9.46
CA LEU A 169 16.07 9.92 8.46
C LEU A 169 15.17 9.93 7.21
N LYS A 170 14.27 8.95 7.06
CA LYS A 170 13.35 8.81 5.93
C LYS A 170 11.92 8.65 6.42
N PRO A 171 10.93 9.10 5.64
CA PRO A 171 9.54 8.82 5.96
C PRO A 171 9.29 7.33 6.04
N SER A 172 8.39 6.95 6.95
CA SER A 172 7.96 5.58 7.10
C SER A 172 7.07 5.18 5.93
N ALA A 173 6.15 6.06 5.52
CA ALA A 173 5.23 5.77 4.43
C ALA A 173 4.86 7.02 3.64
N ARG A 174 4.44 6.83 2.38
CA ARG A 174 3.91 7.88 1.50
C ARG A 174 2.64 7.38 0.82
N TYR A 175 1.69 8.28 0.58
CA TYR A 175 0.41 7.95 -0.02
C TYR A 175 0.01 9.01 -1.05
N GLY A 176 -0.38 8.53 -2.23
CA GLY A 176 -0.98 9.34 -3.29
C GLY A 176 -2.46 9.04 -3.36
N LEU A 177 -3.28 10.07 -3.13
CA LEU A 177 -4.74 9.95 -3.10
C LEU A 177 -5.36 10.63 -4.31
N LEU A 178 -6.31 9.94 -4.92
CA LEU A 178 -7.18 10.48 -5.95
C LEU A 178 -8.60 10.61 -5.38
N ASN A 179 -9.32 11.66 -5.76
CA ASN A 179 -10.74 11.76 -5.43
C ASN A 179 -11.55 10.94 -6.45
N THR A 180 -12.27 9.93 -5.99
CA THR A 180 -13.12 9.08 -6.84
C THR A 180 -14.53 9.09 -6.25
N ASP A 181 -15.52 9.51 -7.04
CA ASP A 181 -16.92 9.63 -6.61
C ASP A 181 -17.10 10.46 -5.33
N GLY A 182 -16.33 11.55 -5.21
CA GLY A 182 -16.36 12.44 -4.04
C GLY A 182 -15.73 11.85 -2.77
N LYS A 183 -15.07 10.69 -2.87
CA LYS A 183 -14.31 10.07 -1.78
C LYS A 183 -12.83 9.96 -2.13
N PRO A 184 -11.92 10.46 -1.28
CA PRO A 184 -10.50 10.27 -1.44
C PRO A 184 -10.14 8.80 -1.25
N ARG A 185 -9.45 8.25 -2.25
CA ARG A 185 -8.99 6.88 -2.29
C ARG A 185 -7.48 6.84 -2.49
N VAL A 186 -6.79 6.01 -1.71
CA VAL A 186 -5.37 5.73 -1.91
C VAL A 186 -5.22 4.93 -3.21
N VAL A 187 -4.60 5.54 -4.22
CA VAL A 187 -4.28 4.88 -5.49
C VAL A 187 -2.82 4.45 -5.56
N TYR A 188 -1.98 5.06 -4.72
CA TYR A 188 -0.58 4.71 -4.52
C TYR A 188 -0.23 4.72 -3.04
N GLY A 189 0.49 3.71 -2.58
CA GLY A 189 1.12 3.70 -1.26
C GLY A 189 2.56 3.23 -1.34
N GLU A 190 3.38 3.68 -0.41
CA GLU A 190 4.75 3.24 -0.22
C GLU A 190 5.01 3.11 1.28
N GLN A 191 5.69 2.05 1.69
CA GLN A 191 6.02 1.79 3.09
C GLN A 191 7.43 1.21 3.18
N CYS A 192 8.28 1.87 3.95
CA CYS A 192 9.57 1.35 4.37
C CYS A 192 9.38 0.41 5.56
N LEU A 193 9.75 -0.85 5.38
CA LEU A 193 9.71 -1.87 6.43
C LEU A 193 10.95 -1.78 7.32
N GLU A 194 12.06 -1.36 6.71
CA GLU A 194 13.36 -1.02 7.31
C GLU A 194 13.98 0.18 6.59
N SER A 195 15.10 0.70 7.10
CA SER A 195 15.75 1.94 6.60
C SER A 195 16.15 1.90 5.12
N SER A 196 16.44 0.71 4.58
CA SER A 196 16.88 0.51 3.19
C SER A 196 15.91 -0.33 2.36
N SER A 197 14.76 -0.74 2.90
CA SER A 197 13.83 -1.66 2.25
C SER A 197 12.43 -1.07 2.29
N CYS A 198 11.97 -0.58 1.14
CA CYS A 198 10.64 -0.02 0.96
C CYS A 198 9.91 -0.78 -0.14
N LEU A 199 8.62 -0.99 0.07
CA LEU A 199 7.73 -1.51 -0.95
C LEU A 199 6.71 -0.44 -1.31
N SER A 200 6.33 -0.36 -2.58
CA SER A 200 5.24 0.49 -3.04
C SER A 200 4.17 -0.35 -3.72
N TRP A 201 2.94 0.12 -3.68
CA TRP A 201 1.80 -0.51 -4.32
C TRP A 201 0.94 0.51 -5.05
N GLN A 202 0.36 0.08 -6.17
CA GLN A 202 -0.55 0.86 -6.99
C GLN A 202 -1.65 -0.05 -7.53
N GLU A 203 -2.91 0.38 -7.47
CA GLU A 203 -4.00 -0.38 -8.09
C GLU A 203 -3.75 -0.52 -9.60
N TRP A 204 -3.96 -1.73 -10.13
CA TRP A 204 -3.63 -2.05 -11.51
C TRP A 204 -4.76 -2.85 -12.20
N PRO A 205 -5.02 -2.63 -13.50
CA PRO A 205 -4.56 -1.50 -14.29
C PRO A 205 -5.17 -0.19 -13.78
N ILE A 206 -4.60 0.94 -14.19
CA ILE A 206 -5.09 2.25 -13.79
C ILE A 206 -6.48 2.44 -14.38
N ARG A 207 -7.46 2.52 -13.50
CA ARG A 207 -8.82 2.91 -13.87
C ARG A 207 -8.78 4.42 -14.05
N LYS A 208 -8.71 4.88 -15.30
CA LYS A 208 -8.97 6.29 -15.60
C LYS A 208 -10.38 6.57 -15.09
N SER A 209 -10.53 7.54 -14.19
CA SER A 209 -11.84 8.11 -13.90
C SER A 209 -12.42 8.55 -15.24
N GLY A 210 -13.53 7.94 -15.64
CA GLY A 210 -14.23 8.33 -16.87
C GLY A 210 -14.65 9.80 -16.77
N PRO A 211 -14.81 10.50 -17.92
CA PRO A 211 -15.37 11.84 -17.96
C PRO A 211 -16.79 11.89 -17.37
#